data_AF-A0A317V5T0-F1
#
_entry.id   AF-A0A317V5T0-F1
#
_cell.length_a   1.000
_cell.length_b   1.000
_cell.length_c   1.000
_cell.angle_alpha   90.00
_cell.angle_beta   90.00
_cell.angle_gamma   90.00
#
_symmetry.space_group_name_H-M   'P 1'
#
loop_
_entity.id
_entity.type
_entity.pdbx_description
1 polymer ?
#
loop_
_entity_poly.entity_id
_entity_poly.type
_entity_poly.pdbx_seq_one_letter_code
_entity_poly.pdbx_strand_id
1 'polypeptide(L)'
;MEGFGEVFLARPEYQVISELVQNPGVSPAEAVQNLLRVREALHQEGGEPPTEIDGTHTWIAMVTIVRIVNLTPAAQQHKLIEFIAHLQRTKIVDPDTGQEPTSEGMKLWTELPYLGVYLRDMYSFTYDPKDAQQVDEDPRMEYPPRELQEWENRNAFMAQLTAKADHLGHAIDASIYALWACRETFEECDPLVEEAVRISCIWYIYAGQRMWENCQVQRTFGDADDLPPRPRFTMEKWHLWKSGLKAARLHFSRVSTQEMIQKALAEIEKAERGE
;
A
#
# COMPACT_ATOMS: atom_id res chain seq x y z
N MET A 1 13.35 4.10 -13.67
CA MET A 1 13.15 5.57 -13.61
C MET A 1 12.52 6.16 -14.88
N GLU A 2 12.28 5.39 -15.94
CA GLU A 2 11.47 5.85 -17.09
C GLU A 2 9.99 5.83 -16.73
N GLY A 3 9.37 7.01 -16.65
CA GLY A 3 7.96 7.21 -16.25
C GLY A 3 7.65 8.58 -15.62
N PHE A 4 8.68 9.36 -15.28
CA PHE A 4 8.50 10.70 -14.71
C PHE A 4 8.82 11.78 -15.76
N GLY A 5 7.92 12.76 -15.92
CA GLY A 5 8.26 13.96 -16.69
C GLY A 5 9.35 14.77 -15.99
N GLU A 6 10.23 15.42 -16.76
CA GLU A 6 11.38 16.17 -16.24
C GLU A 6 10.98 17.18 -15.14
N VAL A 7 9.83 17.83 -15.31
CA VAL A 7 9.27 18.79 -14.34
C VAL A 7 8.97 18.13 -12.99
N PHE A 8 8.53 16.87 -12.99
CA PHE A 8 8.26 16.14 -11.74
C PHE A 8 9.56 15.68 -11.07
N LEU A 9 10.54 15.24 -11.84
CA LEU A 9 11.86 14.84 -11.32
C LEU A 9 12.63 16.01 -10.69
N ALA A 10 12.38 17.23 -11.16
CA ALA A 10 12.97 18.45 -10.61
C ALA A 10 12.33 18.92 -9.29
N ARG A 11 11.19 18.32 -8.88
CA ARG A 11 10.49 18.71 -7.65
C ARG A 11 11.30 18.35 -6.41
N PRO A 12 11.36 19.22 -5.40
CA PRO A 12 12.12 18.97 -4.18
C PRO A 12 11.62 17.75 -3.39
N GLU A 13 10.31 17.47 -3.42
CA GLU A 13 9.70 16.28 -2.81
C GLU A 13 10.23 14.99 -3.45
N TYR A 14 10.34 14.98 -4.79
CA TYR A 14 10.95 13.88 -5.52
C TYR A 14 12.39 13.65 -5.09
N GLN A 15 13.19 14.73 -5.02
CA GLN A 15 14.59 14.63 -4.61
C GLN A 15 14.73 14.06 -3.20
N VAL A 16 13.94 14.55 -2.23
CA VAL A 16 13.99 14.06 -0.84
C VAL A 16 13.62 12.57 -0.74
N ILE A 17 12.53 12.16 -1.38
CA ILE A 17 12.04 10.78 -1.27
C ILE A 17 12.89 9.81 -2.10
N SER A 18 13.39 10.25 -3.27
CA SER A 18 14.34 9.48 -4.09
C SER A 18 15.64 9.25 -3.33
N GLU A 19 16.19 10.30 -2.70
CA GLU A 19 17.42 10.20 -1.90
C GLU A 19 17.24 9.24 -0.71
N LEU A 20 16.09 9.28 -0.03
CA LEU A 20 15.78 8.34 1.05
C LEU A 20 15.93 6.88 0.62
N VAL A 21 15.46 6.55 -0.60
CA VAL A 21 15.48 5.17 -1.13
C VAL A 21 16.85 4.81 -1.70
N GLN A 22 17.52 5.75 -2.38
CA GLN A 22 18.76 5.48 -3.10
C GLN A 22 20.01 5.57 -2.21
N ASN A 23 19.99 6.39 -1.16
CA ASN A 23 21.13 6.59 -0.28
C ASN A 23 20.95 5.82 1.04
N PRO A 24 21.77 4.78 1.30
CA PRO A 24 21.72 4.05 2.56
C PRO A 24 21.94 4.93 3.80
N GLY A 25 22.71 6.01 3.68
CA GLY A 25 23.07 6.91 4.77
C GLY A 25 21.95 7.85 5.23
N VAL A 26 20.95 8.11 4.39
CA VAL A 26 19.83 8.98 4.75
C VAL A 26 18.81 8.22 5.58
N SER A 27 18.52 8.72 6.78
CA SER A 27 17.52 8.14 7.67
C SER A 27 16.10 8.60 7.33
N PRO A 28 15.05 7.79 7.60
CA PRO A 28 13.66 8.22 7.41
C PRO A 28 13.30 9.51 8.17
N ALA A 29 13.78 9.66 9.41
CA ALA A 29 13.56 10.87 10.20
C ALA A 29 14.23 12.11 9.57
N GLU A 30 15.46 11.97 9.06
CA GLU A 30 16.14 13.04 8.34
C GLU A 30 15.40 13.43 7.07
N ALA A 31 14.90 12.46 6.30
CA ALA A 31 14.11 12.73 5.11
C ALA A 31 12.81 13.48 5.44
N VAL A 32 12.12 13.15 6.54
CA VAL A 32 10.96 13.93 7.02
C VAL A 32 11.37 15.38 7.30
N GLN A 33 12.47 15.60 8.02
CA GLN A 33 12.97 16.95 8.31
C GLN A 33 13.38 17.71 7.04
N ASN A 34 13.94 17.02 6.05
CA ASN A 34 14.28 17.62 4.76
C ASN A 34 13.01 18.04 4.01
N LEU A 35 11.96 17.20 3.99
CA LEU A 35 10.68 17.52 3.36
C LEU A 35 10.00 18.73 4.02
N LEU A 36 10.07 18.83 5.35
CA LEU A 36 9.53 19.98 6.09
C LEU A 36 10.37 21.24 5.88
N ARG A 37 11.70 21.14 5.76
CA ARG A 37 12.51 22.30 5.38
C ARG A 37 12.14 22.87 4.01
N VAL A 38 11.78 22.02 3.05
CA VAL A 38 11.25 22.47 1.75
C VAL A 38 9.94 23.22 1.92
N ARG A 39 9.00 22.65 2.70
CA ARG A 39 7.72 23.28 3.04
C ARG A 39 7.94 24.68 3.62
N GLU A 40 8.85 24.79 4.60
CA GLU A 40 9.11 26.03 5.31
C GLU A 40 9.73 27.10 4.41
N ALA A 41 10.59 26.69 3.46
CA ALA A 41 11.13 27.60 2.45
C ALA A 41 10.03 28.16 1.52
N LEU A 42 9.09 27.31 1.08
CA LEU A 42 7.95 27.73 0.26
C LEU A 42 7.07 28.77 0.99
N HIS A 43 6.80 28.55 2.29
CA HIS A 43 6.06 29.53 3.10
C HIS A 43 6.82 30.86 3.24
N GLN A 44 8.16 30.84 3.32
CA GLN A 44 8.97 32.05 3.42
C GLN A 44 9.06 32.85 2.12
N GLU A 45 8.99 32.18 0.96
CA GLU A 45 8.99 32.84 -0.35
C GLU A 45 7.73 33.68 -0.58
N GLY A 46 6.61 33.32 0.06
CA GLY A 46 5.38 34.13 0.08
C GLY A 46 4.69 34.26 -1.30
N GLY A 47 4.96 33.34 -2.23
CA GLY A 47 4.41 33.36 -3.59
C GLY A 47 2.98 32.84 -3.70
N GLU A 48 2.54 32.01 -2.74
CA GLU A 48 1.24 31.34 -2.70
C GLU A 48 0.66 31.38 -1.28
N PRO A 49 -0.68 31.27 -1.10
CA PRO A 49 -1.30 31.14 0.21
C PRO A 49 -0.80 29.89 0.96
N PRO A 50 -0.61 29.94 2.29
CA PRO A 50 -0.16 28.80 3.10
C PRO A 50 -0.94 27.50 2.88
N THR A 51 -2.27 27.61 2.72
CA THR A 51 -3.15 26.48 2.46
C THR A 51 -2.88 25.82 1.10
N GLU A 52 -2.54 26.61 0.08
CA GLU A 52 -2.21 26.09 -1.26
C GLU A 52 -0.82 25.42 -1.25
N ILE A 53 0.14 26.01 -0.53
CA ILE A 53 1.46 25.42 -0.31
C ILE A 53 1.33 24.06 0.37
N ASP A 54 0.60 23.99 1.48
CA ASP A 54 0.45 22.75 2.25
C ASP A 54 -0.32 21.68 1.48
N GLY A 55 -1.39 22.05 0.79
CA GLY A 55 -2.14 21.15 -0.07
C GLY A 55 -1.26 20.58 -1.19
N THR A 56 -0.59 21.45 -1.95
CA THR A 56 0.22 21.07 -3.11
C THR A 56 1.45 20.26 -2.71
N HIS A 57 2.20 20.71 -1.69
CA HIS A 57 3.42 20.04 -1.23
C HIS A 57 3.11 18.66 -0.66
N THR A 58 2.06 18.54 0.16
CA THR A 58 1.62 17.23 0.68
C THR A 58 1.19 16.31 -0.47
N TRP A 59 0.40 16.83 -1.42
CA TRP A 59 -0.08 16.08 -2.57
C TRP A 59 1.09 15.53 -3.40
N ILE A 60 2.06 16.37 -3.77
CA ILE A 60 3.23 15.95 -4.55
C ILE A 60 4.08 14.94 -3.78
N ALA A 61 4.27 15.12 -2.47
CA ALA A 61 4.97 14.15 -1.64
C ALA A 61 4.28 12.77 -1.66
N MET A 62 2.96 12.71 -1.47
CA MET A 62 2.24 11.43 -1.47
C MET A 62 2.24 10.74 -2.85
N VAL A 63 2.10 11.51 -3.93
CA VAL A 63 2.27 10.98 -5.31
C VAL A 63 3.64 10.36 -5.48
N THR A 64 4.67 11.08 -5.04
CA THR A 64 6.06 10.67 -5.18
C THR A 64 6.31 9.34 -4.46
N ILE A 65 5.79 9.20 -3.24
CA ILE A 65 5.88 7.94 -2.48
C ILE A 65 5.26 6.80 -3.29
N VAL A 66 4.01 6.93 -3.73
CA VAL A 66 3.31 5.84 -4.45
C VAL A 66 4.04 5.48 -5.75
N ARG A 67 4.56 6.46 -6.49
CA ARG A 67 5.33 6.20 -7.72
C ARG A 67 6.66 5.50 -7.45
N ILE A 68 7.36 5.88 -6.39
CA ILE A 68 8.63 5.22 -6.01
C ILE A 68 8.36 3.81 -5.48
N VAL A 69 7.27 3.62 -4.73
CA VAL A 69 6.82 2.30 -4.25
C VAL A 69 6.61 1.33 -5.40
N ASN A 70 5.99 1.74 -6.51
CA ASN A 70 5.81 0.88 -7.68
C ASN A 70 7.15 0.30 -8.18
N LEU A 71 8.23 1.07 -8.07
CA LEU A 71 9.57 0.68 -8.52
C LEU A 71 10.44 0.05 -7.42
N THR A 72 9.93 -0.05 -6.19
CA THR A 72 10.70 -0.51 -5.03
C THR A 72 10.21 -1.88 -4.60
N PRO A 73 11.02 -2.95 -4.71
CA PRO A 73 10.65 -4.28 -4.23
C PRO A 73 10.25 -4.28 -2.76
N ALA A 74 9.26 -5.08 -2.39
CA ALA A 74 8.71 -5.14 -1.03
C ALA A 74 9.78 -5.18 0.09
N ALA A 75 10.83 -5.98 -0.08
CA ALA A 75 11.93 -6.13 0.89
C ALA A 75 12.76 -4.83 1.11
N GLN A 76 12.68 -3.88 0.19
CA GLN A 76 13.41 -2.61 0.22
C GLN A 76 12.54 -1.42 0.65
N GLN A 77 11.24 -1.63 0.88
CA GLN A 77 10.30 -0.56 1.20
C GLN A 77 10.37 -0.05 2.65
N HIS A 78 11.14 -0.70 3.53
CA HIS A 78 11.18 -0.38 4.97
C HIS A 78 11.44 1.10 5.27
N LYS A 79 12.32 1.77 4.51
CA LYS A 79 12.58 3.21 4.70
C LYS A 79 11.37 4.08 4.40
N LEU A 80 10.60 3.73 3.37
CA LEU A 80 9.37 4.44 3.01
C LEU A 80 8.28 4.24 4.07
N ILE A 81 8.16 3.03 4.60
CA ILE A 81 7.23 2.72 5.70
C ILE A 81 7.59 3.51 6.97
N GLU A 82 8.85 3.51 7.37
CA GLU A 82 9.30 4.28 8.53
C GLU A 82 9.21 5.80 8.30
N PHE A 83 9.40 6.25 7.06
CA PHE A 83 9.20 7.67 6.70
C PHE A 83 7.75 8.09 6.94
N ILE A 84 6.77 7.30 6.48
CA ILE A 84 5.35 7.53 6.77
C ILE A 84 5.11 7.55 8.28
N ALA A 85 5.63 6.56 9.02
CA ALA A 85 5.45 6.50 10.47
C ALA A 85 6.05 7.70 11.22
N HIS A 86 7.21 8.20 10.78
CA HIS A 86 7.81 9.43 11.33
C HIS A 86 6.98 10.66 10.98
N LEU A 87 6.46 10.74 9.76
CA LEU A 87 5.62 11.85 9.33
C LEU A 87 4.34 11.93 10.18
N GLN A 88 3.68 10.79 10.43
CA GLN A 88 2.47 10.73 11.27
C GLN A 88 2.68 11.19 12.72
N ARG A 89 3.91 11.06 13.24
CA ARG A 89 4.26 11.47 14.60
C ARG A 89 4.82 12.89 14.68
N THR A 90 5.04 13.53 13.54
CA THR A 90 5.61 14.88 13.50
C THR A 90 4.49 15.91 13.52
N LYS A 91 4.40 16.66 14.61
CA LYS A 91 3.43 17.76 14.72
C LYS A 91 3.83 18.90 13.78
N ILE A 92 2.96 19.21 12.82
CA ILE A 92 3.18 20.24 11.82
C ILE A 92 2.08 21.28 11.96
N VAL A 93 2.47 22.52 12.21
CA VAL A 93 1.53 23.63 12.37
C VAL A 93 1.82 24.71 11.33
N ASP A 94 0.74 25.32 10.85
CA ASP A 94 0.80 26.56 10.11
C ASP A 94 1.27 27.68 11.05
N PRO A 95 2.32 28.45 10.68
CA PRO A 95 2.91 29.45 11.56
C PRO A 95 1.99 30.65 11.83
N ASP A 96 1.06 30.95 10.91
CA ASP A 96 0.16 32.10 11.01
C ASP A 96 -1.04 31.79 11.90
N THR A 97 -1.57 30.57 11.82
CA THR A 97 -2.79 30.15 12.52
C THR A 97 -2.51 29.31 13.77
N GLY A 98 -1.31 28.72 13.88
CA GLY A 98 -0.94 27.76 14.91
C GLY A 98 -1.72 26.43 14.85
N GLN A 99 -2.51 26.22 13.80
CA GLN A 99 -3.31 25.01 13.59
C GLN A 99 -2.60 24.02 12.67
N GLU A 100 -2.97 22.75 12.74
CA GLU A 100 -2.48 21.76 11.78
C GLU A 100 -3.17 21.99 10.42
N PRO A 101 -2.44 21.94 9.29
CA PRO A 101 -3.05 22.06 7.97
C PRO A 101 -4.02 20.90 7.70
N THR A 102 -5.23 21.22 7.24
CA THR A 102 -6.28 20.24 6.98
C THR A 102 -6.85 20.35 5.57
N SER A 103 -7.29 19.23 5.01
CA SER A 103 -8.15 19.15 3.82
C SER A 103 -9.32 18.23 4.13
N GLU A 104 -10.55 18.68 3.83
CA GLU A 104 -11.79 17.93 4.07
C GLU A 104 -11.92 17.42 5.53
N GLY A 105 -11.43 18.21 6.49
CA GLY A 105 -11.47 17.86 7.91
C GLY A 105 -10.39 16.87 8.37
N MET A 106 -9.52 16.39 7.47
CA MET A 106 -8.39 15.51 7.79
C MET A 106 -7.07 16.26 7.79
N LYS A 107 -6.18 15.91 8.72
CA LYS A 107 -4.84 16.51 8.85
C LYS A 107 -3.92 16.02 7.74
N LEU A 108 -3.45 16.95 6.92
CA LEU A 108 -2.70 16.64 5.69
C LEU A 108 -1.48 15.74 5.94
N TRP A 109 -0.70 16.06 6.96
CA TRP A 109 0.58 15.42 7.20
C TRP A 109 0.53 14.23 8.15
N THR A 110 -0.45 14.19 9.06
CA THR A 110 -0.51 13.16 10.11
C THR A 110 -1.56 12.09 9.84
N GLU A 111 -2.66 12.46 9.16
CA GLU A 111 -3.72 11.54 8.74
C GLU A 111 -3.61 11.16 7.25
N LEU A 112 -2.73 11.83 6.49
CA LEU A 112 -2.30 11.44 5.14
C LEU A 112 -3.45 11.18 4.14
N PRO A 113 -4.48 12.05 4.05
CA PRO A 113 -5.65 11.81 3.20
C PRO A 113 -5.27 11.61 1.72
N TYR A 114 -4.27 12.34 1.22
CA TYR A 114 -3.81 12.20 -0.17
C TYR A 114 -3.12 10.86 -0.44
N LEU A 115 -2.42 10.27 0.53
CA LEU A 115 -1.87 8.93 0.36
C LEU A 115 -2.99 7.92 0.15
N GLY A 116 -4.05 8.01 0.96
CA GLY A 116 -5.24 7.16 0.84
C GLY A 116 -5.92 7.28 -0.53
N VAL A 117 -6.11 8.50 -1.03
CA VAL A 117 -6.65 8.76 -2.37
C VAL A 117 -5.81 8.09 -3.46
N TYR A 118 -4.48 8.27 -3.41
CA TYR A 118 -3.60 7.71 -4.44
C TYR A 118 -3.51 6.19 -4.41
N LEU A 119 -3.48 5.60 -3.22
CA LEU A 119 -3.48 4.14 -3.08
C LEU A 119 -4.79 3.55 -3.60
N ARG A 120 -5.93 4.22 -3.36
CA ARG A 120 -7.24 3.84 -3.90
C ARG A 120 -7.27 3.90 -5.41
N ASP A 121 -6.90 5.05 -5.99
CA ASP A 121 -7.02 5.31 -7.41
C ASP A 121 -6.09 4.38 -8.23
N MET A 122 -5.00 3.93 -7.62
CA MET A 122 -4.05 2.99 -8.21
C MET A 122 -4.30 1.53 -7.78
N TYR A 123 -5.35 1.21 -7.03
CA TYR A 123 -5.52 -0.15 -6.50
C TYR A 123 -5.75 -1.18 -7.62
N SER A 124 -6.60 -0.86 -8.59
CA SER A 124 -7.06 -1.81 -9.60
C SER A 124 -5.96 -2.23 -10.57
N PHE A 125 -6.01 -3.49 -10.99
CA PHE A 125 -5.19 -4.03 -12.06
C PHE A 125 -6.09 -4.86 -12.99
N THR A 126 -6.01 -4.58 -14.29
CA THR A 126 -6.78 -5.32 -15.29
C THR A 126 -5.94 -6.48 -15.78
N TYR A 127 -6.32 -7.70 -15.42
CA TYR A 127 -5.80 -8.92 -16.04
C TYR A 127 -6.81 -9.45 -17.05
N ASP A 128 -6.36 -9.87 -18.24
CA ASP A 128 -7.20 -10.62 -19.18
C ASP A 128 -7.20 -12.10 -18.74
N PRO A 129 -8.35 -12.70 -18.42
CA PRO A 129 -8.44 -14.12 -18.05
C PRO A 129 -7.85 -15.07 -19.11
N LYS A 130 -7.67 -14.62 -20.36
CA LYS A 130 -6.99 -15.39 -21.42
C LYS A 130 -5.48 -15.44 -21.25
N ASP A 131 -4.87 -14.45 -20.61
CA ASP A 131 -3.44 -14.41 -20.30
C ASP A 131 -3.10 -15.20 -19.03
N ALA A 132 -4.10 -15.41 -18.16
CA ALA A 132 -4.00 -16.11 -16.87
C ALA A 132 -3.66 -17.61 -16.93
N GLN A 133 -3.55 -18.18 -18.13
CA GLN A 133 -3.24 -19.61 -18.35
C GLN A 133 -1.89 -19.83 -19.05
N GLN A 134 -1.05 -18.80 -19.19
CA GLN A 134 0.26 -18.97 -19.80
C GLN A 134 1.19 -19.77 -18.86
N VAL A 135 1.34 -21.05 -19.18
CA VAL A 135 2.55 -21.81 -18.84
C VAL A 135 3.74 -21.01 -19.39
N ASP A 136 4.90 -21.05 -18.75
CA ASP A 136 6.15 -20.46 -19.26
C ASP A 136 6.51 -21.02 -20.65
N GLU A 137 5.84 -20.58 -21.71
CA GLU A 137 6.10 -21.00 -23.09
C GLU A 137 7.39 -20.36 -23.60
N ASP A 138 7.79 -19.22 -23.02
CA ASP A 138 9.09 -18.59 -23.25
C ASP A 138 9.89 -18.46 -21.94
N PRO A 139 10.90 -19.32 -21.71
CA PRO A 139 11.85 -19.20 -20.59
C PRO A 139 12.62 -17.87 -20.54
N ARG A 140 12.47 -17.00 -21.55
CA ARG A 140 13.11 -15.68 -21.63
C ARG A 140 12.20 -14.55 -21.15
N MET A 141 10.91 -14.79 -20.91
CA MET A 141 10.01 -13.77 -20.40
C MET A 141 10.11 -13.68 -18.87
N GLU A 142 10.52 -12.52 -18.37
CA GLU A 142 10.58 -12.27 -16.93
C GLU A 142 9.16 -12.23 -16.34
N TYR A 143 8.88 -13.10 -15.36
CA TYR A 143 7.63 -13.09 -14.61
C TYR A 143 7.89 -12.75 -13.13
N PRO A 144 7.09 -11.87 -12.51
CA PRO A 144 5.93 -11.17 -13.10
C PRO A 144 6.35 -10.11 -14.12
N PRO A 145 5.55 -9.85 -15.17
CA PRO A 145 5.78 -8.70 -16.06
C PRO A 145 5.81 -7.41 -15.24
N ARG A 146 6.50 -6.38 -15.76
CA ARG A 146 6.73 -5.12 -15.04
C ARG A 146 5.48 -4.51 -14.42
N GLU A 147 4.36 -4.48 -15.14
CA GLU A 147 3.11 -3.90 -14.65
C GLU A 147 2.55 -4.66 -13.44
N LEU A 148 2.62 -6.01 -13.47
CA LEU A 148 2.26 -6.86 -12.35
C LEU A 148 3.23 -6.66 -11.18
N GLN A 149 4.53 -6.55 -11.45
CA GLN A 149 5.52 -6.27 -10.40
C GLN A 149 5.25 -4.92 -9.72
N GLU A 150 4.92 -3.87 -10.47
CA GLU A 150 4.56 -2.56 -9.94
C GLU A 150 3.28 -2.64 -9.07
N TRP A 151 2.31 -3.45 -9.46
CA TRP A 151 1.09 -3.72 -8.68
C TRP A 151 1.37 -4.52 -7.39
N GLU A 152 2.21 -5.55 -7.48
CA GLU A 152 2.65 -6.36 -6.32
C GLU A 152 3.39 -5.49 -5.30
N ASN A 153 4.33 -4.66 -5.75
CA ASN A 153 5.07 -3.74 -4.89
C ASN A 153 4.14 -2.79 -4.13
N ARG A 154 3.12 -2.24 -4.82
CA ARG A 154 2.14 -1.35 -4.20
C ARG A 154 1.27 -2.08 -3.16
N ASN A 155 0.82 -3.30 -3.45
CA ASN A 155 0.08 -4.11 -2.47
C ASN A 155 0.95 -4.46 -1.26
N ALA A 156 2.23 -4.78 -1.47
CA ALA A 156 3.15 -5.06 -0.37
C ALA A 156 3.37 -3.83 0.51
N PHE A 157 3.43 -2.63 -0.07
CA PHE A 157 3.52 -1.40 0.69
C PHE A 157 2.27 -1.15 1.54
N MET A 158 1.08 -1.29 0.95
CA MET A 158 -0.20 -1.17 1.67
C MET A 158 -0.33 -2.18 2.81
N ALA A 159 0.07 -3.44 2.56
CA ALA A 159 0.06 -4.48 3.58
C ALA A 159 1.06 -4.18 4.72
N GLN A 160 2.27 -3.70 4.40
CA GLN A 160 3.25 -3.32 5.42
C GLN A 160 2.79 -2.10 6.25
N LEU A 161 2.16 -1.10 5.62
CA LEU A 161 1.53 0.03 6.35
C LEU A 161 0.43 -0.47 7.29
N THR A 162 -0.42 -1.38 6.80
CA THR A 162 -1.50 -2.01 7.56
C THR A 162 -0.98 -2.78 8.77
N ALA A 163 0.13 -3.51 8.62
CA ALA A 163 0.76 -4.19 9.74
C ALA A 163 1.31 -3.20 10.79
N LYS A 164 1.85 -2.06 10.34
CA LYS A 164 2.42 -1.01 11.19
C LYS A 164 1.40 -0.06 11.84
N ALA A 165 0.14 -0.08 11.39
CA ALA A 165 -0.92 0.71 11.98
C ALA A 165 -1.05 0.50 13.49
N ASP A 166 -1.26 1.57 14.26
CA ASP A 166 -1.33 1.44 15.73
C ASP A 166 -2.55 0.65 16.20
N HIS A 167 -3.65 0.70 15.45
CA HIS A 167 -4.90 0.01 15.74
C HIS A 167 -5.71 -0.23 14.46
N LEU A 168 -6.74 -1.08 14.53
CA LEU A 168 -7.68 -1.28 13.43
C LEU A 168 -8.43 0.02 13.12
N GLY A 169 -8.42 0.44 11.86
CA GLY A 169 -9.04 1.71 11.43
C GLY A 169 -8.15 2.93 11.54
N HIS A 170 -6.88 2.75 11.89
CA HIS A 170 -5.89 3.82 11.80
C HIS A 170 -5.78 4.39 10.37
N ALA A 171 -5.30 5.62 10.22
CA ALA A 171 -5.26 6.32 8.93
C ALA A 171 -4.44 5.61 7.83
N ILE A 172 -3.42 4.82 8.20
CA ILE A 172 -2.62 4.01 7.26
C ILE A 172 -3.05 2.53 7.22
N ASP A 173 -4.14 2.17 7.89
CA ASP A 173 -4.71 0.83 7.84
C ASP A 173 -5.48 0.63 6.54
N ALA A 174 -4.84 -0.08 5.61
CA ALA A 174 -5.33 -0.37 4.28
C ALA A 174 -6.00 -1.77 4.21
N SER A 175 -6.44 -2.35 5.34
CA SER A 175 -7.04 -3.70 5.40
C SER A 175 -8.24 -3.91 4.47
N ILE A 176 -8.95 -2.86 4.07
CA ILE A 176 -10.07 -2.97 3.11
C ILE A 176 -9.62 -3.58 1.77
N TYR A 177 -8.39 -3.30 1.33
CA TYR A 177 -7.86 -3.83 0.09
C TYR A 177 -7.47 -5.30 0.22
N ALA A 178 -7.07 -5.76 1.42
CA ALA A 178 -6.89 -7.19 1.69
C ALA A 178 -8.20 -7.98 1.54
N LEU A 179 -9.29 -7.39 2.05
CA LEU A 179 -10.64 -7.94 1.93
C LEU A 179 -11.07 -8.02 0.46
N TRP A 180 -10.85 -6.97 -0.32
CA TRP A 180 -11.17 -6.96 -1.75
C TRP A 180 -10.33 -7.96 -2.52
N ALA A 181 -9.00 -7.98 -2.33
CA ALA A 181 -8.11 -8.94 -2.97
C ALA A 181 -8.54 -10.39 -2.75
N CYS A 182 -8.83 -10.77 -1.50
CA CYS A 182 -9.24 -12.14 -1.19
C CYS A 182 -10.66 -12.45 -1.70
N ARG A 183 -11.59 -11.49 -1.65
CA ARG A 183 -12.95 -11.66 -2.18
C ARG A 183 -12.92 -11.87 -3.70
N GLU A 184 -12.25 -10.99 -4.42
CA GLU A 184 -12.09 -11.08 -5.87
C GLU A 184 -11.47 -12.44 -6.21
N THR A 185 -10.36 -12.81 -5.55
CA THR A 185 -9.62 -14.05 -5.85
C THR A 185 -10.40 -15.34 -5.54
N PHE A 186 -11.01 -15.45 -4.35
CA PHE A 186 -11.50 -16.74 -3.84
C PHE A 186 -13.03 -16.85 -3.79
N GLU A 187 -13.76 -15.76 -4.01
CA GLU A 187 -15.23 -15.74 -4.02
C GLU A 187 -15.80 -15.41 -5.40
N GLU A 188 -15.10 -14.58 -6.21
CA GLU A 188 -15.64 -14.03 -7.46
C GLU A 188 -14.94 -14.58 -8.73
N CYS A 189 -13.63 -14.88 -8.66
CA CYS A 189 -12.88 -15.43 -9.80
C CYS A 189 -13.19 -16.92 -10.02
N ASP A 190 -13.86 -17.21 -11.14
CA ASP A 190 -13.98 -18.56 -11.71
C ASP A 190 -13.79 -18.49 -13.24
N PRO A 191 -12.68 -19.01 -13.81
CA PRO A 191 -11.60 -19.74 -13.13
C PRO A 191 -10.68 -18.83 -12.29
N LEU A 192 -9.92 -19.45 -11.38
CA LEU A 192 -8.85 -18.77 -10.63
C LEU A 192 -7.78 -18.20 -11.57
N VAL A 193 -7.25 -17.03 -11.21
CA VAL A 193 -6.20 -16.32 -11.94
C VAL A 193 -4.95 -16.21 -11.07
N GLU A 194 -3.77 -16.45 -11.66
CA GLU A 194 -2.49 -16.52 -10.94
C GLU A 194 -2.17 -15.18 -10.24
N GLU A 195 -2.36 -14.09 -10.95
CA GLU A 195 -2.12 -12.71 -10.49
C GLU A 195 -2.95 -12.38 -9.23
N ALA A 196 -4.24 -12.72 -9.24
CA ALA A 196 -5.14 -12.50 -8.11
C ALA A 196 -4.69 -13.30 -6.87
N VAL A 197 -4.28 -14.56 -7.08
CA VAL A 197 -3.71 -15.40 -6.01
C VAL A 197 -2.43 -14.79 -5.44
N ARG A 198 -1.54 -14.28 -6.30
CA ARG A 198 -0.29 -13.63 -5.87
C ARG A 198 -0.57 -12.39 -5.02
N ILE A 199 -1.51 -11.54 -5.40
CA ILE A 199 -1.91 -10.38 -4.58
C ILE A 199 -2.51 -10.80 -3.24
N SER A 200 -3.39 -11.80 -3.23
CA SER A 200 -3.91 -12.34 -1.97
C SER A 200 -2.78 -12.86 -1.07
N CYS A 201 -1.77 -13.54 -1.63
CA CYS A 201 -0.61 -13.99 -0.88
C CYS A 201 0.17 -12.83 -0.25
N ILE A 202 0.37 -11.72 -0.97
CA ILE A 202 1.09 -10.53 -0.46
C ILE A 202 0.44 -10.01 0.83
N TRP A 203 -0.89 -9.93 0.86
CA TRP A 203 -1.61 -9.47 2.05
C TRP A 203 -1.40 -10.39 3.26
N TYR A 204 -1.43 -11.71 3.07
CA TYR A 204 -1.11 -12.64 4.15
C TYR A 204 0.36 -12.55 4.59
N ILE A 205 1.28 -12.42 3.63
CA ILE A 205 2.73 -12.37 3.91
C ILE A 205 3.09 -11.16 4.77
N TYR A 206 2.55 -9.99 4.45
CA TYR A 206 2.95 -8.74 5.11
C TYR A 206 1.98 -8.24 6.16
N ALA A 207 0.71 -8.67 6.14
CA ALA A 207 -0.34 -8.20 7.04
C ALA A 207 -1.22 -9.34 7.61
N GLY A 208 -0.77 -10.60 7.56
CA GLY A 208 -1.57 -11.77 7.97
C GLY A 208 -2.13 -11.65 9.39
N GLN A 209 -1.32 -11.18 10.35
CA GLN A 209 -1.76 -10.93 11.73
C GLN A 209 -2.89 -9.88 11.79
N ARG A 210 -2.77 -8.78 11.03
CA ARG A 210 -3.81 -7.74 10.98
C ARG A 210 -5.09 -8.24 10.34
N MET A 211 -4.98 -9.05 9.28
CA MET A 211 -6.13 -9.68 8.65
C MET A 211 -6.86 -10.63 9.62
N TRP A 212 -6.11 -11.40 10.41
CA TRP A 212 -6.66 -12.27 11.44
C TRP A 212 -7.42 -11.48 12.51
N GLU A 213 -6.83 -10.42 13.05
CA GLU A 213 -7.49 -9.52 14.01
C GLU A 213 -8.79 -8.95 13.45
N ASN A 214 -8.80 -8.50 12.19
CA ASN A 214 -10.00 -8.03 11.53
C ASN A 214 -11.11 -9.09 11.46
N CYS A 215 -10.75 -10.36 11.21
CA CYS A 215 -11.70 -11.50 11.22
C CYS A 215 -12.25 -11.78 12.61
N GLN A 216 -11.40 -11.71 13.65
CA GLN A 216 -11.81 -11.93 15.04
C GLN A 216 -12.84 -10.88 15.50
N VAL A 217 -12.64 -9.61 15.15
CA VAL A 217 -13.57 -8.52 15.51
C VAL A 217 -14.71 -8.34 14.51
N GLN A 218 -14.75 -9.15 13.45
CA GLN A 218 -15.72 -9.07 12.34
C GLN A 218 -15.85 -7.65 11.76
N ARG A 219 -14.70 -7.00 11.51
CA ARG A 219 -14.70 -5.61 11.08
C ARG A 219 -15.50 -5.44 9.80
N THR A 220 -16.43 -4.49 9.83
CA THR A 220 -17.27 -4.09 8.70
C THR A 220 -16.77 -2.76 8.15
N PHE A 221 -16.73 -2.62 6.83
CA PHE A 221 -16.39 -1.39 6.13
C PHE A 221 -17.65 -0.78 5.50
N GLY A 222 -17.59 0.53 5.28
CA GLY A 222 -18.71 1.31 4.78
C GLY A 222 -19.57 1.89 5.90
N ASP A 223 -20.41 2.84 5.52
CA ASP A 223 -21.29 3.57 6.43
C ASP A 223 -22.55 2.76 6.74
N ALA A 224 -23.33 3.20 7.73
CA ALA A 224 -24.60 2.55 8.08
C ALA A 224 -25.63 2.65 6.94
N ASP A 225 -25.49 3.67 6.10
CA ASP A 225 -26.39 3.96 4.99
C ASP A 225 -26.04 3.19 3.70
N ASP A 226 -24.90 2.47 3.68
CA ASP A 226 -24.49 1.66 2.54
C ASP A 226 -25.40 0.44 2.34
N LEU A 227 -25.66 0.10 1.07
CA LEU A 227 -26.51 -1.04 0.72
C LEU A 227 -25.91 -2.36 1.24
N PRO A 228 -26.69 -3.20 1.94
CA PRO A 228 -26.23 -4.51 2.36
C PRO A 228 -26.12 -5.51 1.19
N PRO A 229 -25.22 -6.51 1.27
CA PRO A 229 -24.31 -6.76 2.38
C PRO A 229 -23.05 -5.88 2.32
N ARG A 230 -22.73 -5.25 3.45
CA ARG A 230 -21.51 -4.44 3.58
C ARG A 230 -20.26 -5.35 3.58
N PRO A 231 -19.13 -4.89 3.01
CA PRO A 231 -17.88 -5.64 3.05
C PRO A 231 -17.44 -5.86 4.51
N ARG A 232 -17.16 -7.10 4.87
CA ARG A 232 -16.73 -7.45 6.22
C ARG A 232 -15.76 -8.61 6.24
N PHE A 233 -14.84 -8.58 7.19
CA PHE A 233 -14.05 -9.74 7.58
C PHE A 233 -14.89 -10.68 8.44
N THR A 234 -14.73 -11.99 8.23
CA THR A 234 -15.42 -13.02 9.01
C THR A 234 -14.52 -14.25 9.12
N MET A 235 -14.76 -15.07 10.14
CA MET A 235 -14.03 -16.33 10.31
C MET A 235 -14.32 -17.32 9.17
N GLU A 236 -15.54 -17.33 8.65
CA GLU A 236 -15.92 -18.13 7.50
C GLU A 236 -15.09 -17.76 6.26
N LYS A 237 -14.96 -16.45 5.99
CA LYS A 237 -14.10 -15.94 4.90
C LYS A 237 -12.64 -16.30 5.10
N TRP A 238 -12.10 -16.15 6.31
CA TRP A 238 -10.72 -16.56 6.62
C TRP A 238 -10.47 -18.03 6.25
N HIS A 239 -11.35 -18.94 6.68
CA HIS A 239 -11.21 -20.36 6.37
C HIS A 239 -11.43 -20.68 4.90
N LEU A 240 -12.36 -19.99 4.24
CA LEU A 240 -12.59 -20.09 2.80
C LEU A 240 -11.34 -19.70 2.02
N TRP A 241 -10.77 -18.52 2.29
CA TRP A 241 -9.59 -17.99 1.61
C TRP A 241 -8.34 -18.85 1.86
N LYS A 242 -8.14 -19.31 3.10
CA LYS A 242 -7.08 -20.28 3.43
C LYS A 242 -7.22 -21.58 2.62
N SER A 243 -8.44 -22.06 2.45
CA SER A 243 -8.72 -23.25 1.63
C SER A 243 -8.50 -22.97 0.14
N GLY A 244 -8.89 -21.78 -0.32
CA GLY A 244 -8.62 -21.28 -1.67
C GLY A 244 -7.13 -21.25 -2.01
N LEU A 245 -6.28 -20.76 -1.09
CA LEU A 245 -4.81 -20.81 -1.26
C LEU A 245 -4.28 -22.24 -1.38
N LYS A 246 -4.79 -23.17 -0.55
CA LYS A 246 -4.40 -24.58 -0.63
C LYS A 246 -4.81 -25.21 -1.97
N ALA A 247 -5.97 -24.85 -2.51
CA ALA A 247 -6.43 -25.29 -3.82
C ALA A 247 -5.59 -24.67 -4.94
N ALA A 248 -5.33 -23.36 -4.90
CA ALA A 248 -4.49 -22.65 -5.86
C ALA A 248 -3.09 -23.27 -5.99
N ARG A 249 -2.54 -23.80 -4.88
CA ARG A 249 -1.27 -24.55 -4.88
C ARG A 249 -1.27 -25.75 -5.83
N LEU A 250 -2.43 -26.37 -6.09
CA LEU A 250 -2.57 -27.50 -7.01
C LEU A 250 -2.78 -27.04 -8.46
N HIS A 251 -3.24 -25.80 -8.67
CA HIS A 251 -3.57 -25.25 -9.98
C HIS A 251 -2.39 -24.58 -10.68
N PHE A 252 -1.56 -23.85 -9.94
CA PHE A 252 -0.44 -23.10 -10.51
C PHE A 252 0.88 -23.84 -10.29
N SER A 253 1.70 -24.01 -11.32
CA SER A 253 2.98 -24.75 -11.23
C SER A 253 4.21 -23.86 -11.09
N ARG A 254 4.06 -22.54 -11.33
CA ARG A 254 5.17 -21.58 -11.32
C ARG A 254 5.82 -21.51 -9.93
N VAL A 255 7.14 -21.64 -9.88
CA VAL A 255 7.93 -21.69 -8.64
C VAL A 255 7.72 -20.44 -7.79
N SER A 256 7.78 -19.25 -8.39
CA SER A 256 7.63 -17.99 -7.65
C SER A 256 6.25 -17.86 -6.99
N THR A 257 5.19 -18.34 -7.65
CA THR A 257 3.83 -18.34 -7.08
C THR A 257 3.68 -19.41 -6.00
N GLN A 258 4.27 -20.60 -6.20
CA GLN A 258 4.31 -21.65 -5.17
C GLN A 258 5.00 -21.18 -3.89
N GLU A 259 6.12 -20.47 -4.01
CA GLU A 259 6.82 -19.88 -2.87
C GLU A 259 5.97 -18.83 -2.14
N MET A 260 5.23 -18.00 -2.86
CA MET A 260 4.32 -17.01 -2.27
C MET A 260 3.17 -17.69 -1.53
N ILE A 261 2.54 -18.70 -2.11
CA ILE A 261 1.48 -19.48 -1.46
C ILE A 261 2.02 -20.15 -0.19
N GLN A 262 3.22 -20.74 -0.25
CA GLN A 262 3.84 -21.36 0.92
C GLN A 262 4.08 -20.35 2.05
N LYS A 263 4.65 -19.18 1.73
CA LYS A 263 4.89 -18.10 2.71
C LYS A 263 3.58 -17.59 3.29
N ALA A 264 2.57 -17.35 2.46
CA ALA A 264 1.25 -16.91 2.90
C ALA A 264 0.59 -17.91 3.86
N LEU A 265 0.63 -19.21 3.55
CA LEU A 265 0.10 -20.25 4.44
C LEU A 265 0.85 -20.30 5.79
N ALA A 266 2.18 -20.10 5.79
CA ALA A 266 2.95 -20.04 7.02
C ALA A 266 2.57 -18.82 7.89
N GLU A 267 2.36 -17.65 7.29
CA GLU A 267 1.92 -16.46 8.03
C GLU A 267 0.47 -16.58 8.55
N ILE A 268 -0.42 -17.23 7.79
CA ILE A 268 -1.77 -17.60 8.28
C ILE A 268 -1.68 -18.47 9.53
N GLU A 269 -0.82 -19.49 9.51
CA GLU A 269 -0.65 -20.39 10.64
C GLU A 269 -0.02 -19.69 11.86
N LYS A 270 0.92 -18.76 11.66
CA LYS A 270 1.45 -17.92 12.74
C LYS A 270 0.38 -17.02 13.35
N ALA A 271 -0.40 -16.34 12.50
CA ALA A 271 -1.47 -15.45 12.95
C ALA A 271 -2.52 -16.18 13.79
N GLU A 272 -2.92 -17.38 13.36
CA GLU A 272 -3.85 -18.23 14.13
C GLU A 272 -3.28 -18.67 15.50
N ARG A 273 -1.95 -18.74 15.64
CA ARG A 273 -1.25 -19.03 16.91
C ARG A 273 -0.97 -17.78 17.76
N GLY A 274 -1.11 -16.58 17.19
CA GLY A 274 -0.75 -15.32 17.84
C GLY A 274 0.76 -15.09 17.95
N GLU A 275 1.52 -15.54 16.96
CA GLU A 275 2.99 -15.40 16.86
C GLU A 275 3.44 -14.20 16.01
#